data_AF-A0A844UB15-F1
#
_entry.id   AF-A0A844UB15-F1
#
_cell.length_a   1.000
_cell.length_b   1.000
_cell.length_c   1.000
_cell.angle_alpha   90.00
_cell.angle_beta   90.00
_cell.angle_gamma   90.00
#
_symmetry.space_group_name_H-M   'P 1'
#
loop_
_entity.id
_entity.type
_entity.pdbx_description
1 polymer ?
#
loop_
_entity_poly.entity_id
_entity_poly.type
_entity_poly.pdbx_seq_one_letter_code
_entity_poly.pdbx_strand_id
1 'polypeptide(L)'
;MIENFELDYDAFLRSIKRNGDVPHSFLLGAGASISSGIQSAYDCIWEWKKDIYISKNINAGEFYKDHKNEAVRKSIQTWLDTQGIFPKLDSIEEYSFYAEKAYPIADDRRKYFFDLIENKEPYIGYKLLCLLSEFGIVKSVWTTNFDGLIVRASYQNNLTPIEITLDNSDRIFRNQSTRELLCIALHGDYKYSTLKNTNTELDSQNDLFKKQLANYHIDKNLIVSGYSGRDISLMTALETAFSQPGSGRLYWCGYGSVINDDVKKLITSIRQNGREAYYISTDGFDKTLIHLVKTISDGNKNLSTKLQKTLENTSATDNIKTIFSLDFTKTDKFIKSNLHPIVFPKEVFQFEIDYKNETPWKFLRELTANTNIVAVPFKRKVFA
;
A
#
# COMPACT_ATOMS: atom_id res chain seq x y z
N MET A 1 -18.38 -18.97 18.91
CA MET A 1 -16.94 -18.70 19.13
C MET A 1 -16.60 -17.52 18.23
N ILE A 2 -16.08 -16.41 18.74
CA ILE A 2 -15.65 -15.30 17.89
C ILE A 2 -14.45 -15.83 17.10
N GLU A 3 -14.62 -16.03 15.81
CA GLU A 3 -13.56 -16.56 14.95
C GLU A 3 -12.49 -15.46 14.80
N ASN A 4 -11.29 -15.70 15.30
CA ASN A 4 -10.20 -14.74 15.17
C ASN A 4 -9.63 -14.81 13.75
N PHE A 5 -10.01 -13.86 12.89
CA PHE A 5 -9.54 -13.76 11.51
C PHE A 5 -8.11 -13.24 11.40
N GLU A 6 -7.60 -12.58 12.43
CA GLU A 6 -6.38 -11.80 12.38
C GLU A 6 -5.13 -12.62 12.70
N LEU A 7 -4.06 -12.31 11.98
CA LEU A 7 -2.70 -12.69 12.32
C LEU A 7 -1.93 -11.42 12.64
N ASP A 8 -1.29 -11.39 13.82
CA ASP A 8 -0.47 -10.25 14.24
C ASP A 8 0.58 -9.91 13.19
N TYR A 9 0.77 -8.61 12.96
CA TYR A 9 1.65 -8.12 11.91
C TYR A 9 3.09 -8.64 12.02
N ASP A 10 3.63 -8.73 13.24
CA ASP A 10 4.98 -9.25 13.48
C ASP A 10 5.06 -10.77 13.29
N ALA A 11 3.99 -11.51 13.61
CA ALA A 11 3.86 -12.93 13.34
C ALA A 11 3.78 -13.21 11.83
N PHE A 12 3.08 -12.36 11.07
CA PHE A 12 3.11 -12.38 9.61
C PHE A 12 4.53 -12.22 9.06
N LEU A 13 5.29 -11.20 9.50
CA LEU A 13 6.69 -11.01 9.07
C LEU A 13 7.56 -12.24 9.35
N ARG A 14 7.42 -12.83 10.55
CA ARG A 14 8.14 -14.06 10.93
C ARG A 14 7.70 -15.26 10.09
N SER A 15 6.42 -15.38 9.76
CA SER A 15 5.89 -16.45 8.92
C SER A 15 6.50 -16.40 7.52
N ILE A 16 6.56 -15.23 6.89
CA ILE A 16 7.18 -15.08 5.57
C ILE A 16 8.68 -15.38 5.63
N LYS A 17 9.40 -14.88 6.65
CA LYS A 17 10.83 -15.20 6.84
C LYS A 17 11.07 -16.69 6.99
N ARG A 18 10.25 -17.38 7.79
CA ARG A 18 10.38 -18.82 8.04
C ARG A 18 10.10 -19.65 6.80
N ASN A 19 9.17 -19.20 5.95
CA ASN A 19 8.80 -19.84 4.69
C ASN A 19 9.50 -19.18 3.49
N GLY A 20 10.71 -18.61 3.65
CA GLY A 20 11.41 -17.91 2.57
C GLY A 20 11.80 -18.81 1.39
N ASP A 21 11.81 -20.13 1.60
CA ASP A 21 12.00 -21.19 0.61
C ASP A 21 10.70 -21.62 -0.08
N VAL A 22 9.53 -21.21 0.45
CA VAL A 22 8.22 -21.42 -0.17
C VAL A 22 7.92 -20.26 -1.12
N PRO A 23 7.53 -20.52 -2.37
CA PRO A 23 7.17 -19.46 -3.31
C PRO A 23 5.95 -18.65 -2.86
N HIS A 24 6.08 -17.33 -2.92
CA HIS A 24 5.01 -16.38 -2.68
C HIS A 24 4.58 -15.69 -3.97
N SER A 25 3.32 -15.27 -4.00
CA SER A 25 2.76 -14.41 -5.02
C SER A 25 2.09 -13.21 -4.37
N PHE A 26 2.08 -12.09 -5.08
CA PHE A 26 1.34 -10.91 -4.65
C PHE A 26 0.10 -10.71 -5.52
N LEU A 27 -1.01 -10.30 -4.91
CA LEU A 27 -2.14 -9.69 -5.61
C LEU A 27 -2.20 -8.21 -5.23
N LEU A 28 -2.01 -7.34 -6.21
CA LEU A 28 -1.98 -5.89 -6.03
C LEU A 28 -3.27 -5.26 -6.52
N GLY A 29 -3.86 -4.42 -5.67
CA GLY A 29 -4.93 -3.51 -6.05
C GLY A 29 -4.47 -2.06 -6.13
N ALA A 30 -5.41 -1.15 -6.44
CA ALA A 30 -5.10 0.27 -6.69
C ALA A 30 -4.40 0.95 -5.51
N GLY A 31 -4.61 0.46 -4.29
CA GLY A 31 -3.94 0.96 -3.08
C GLY A 31 -2.42 0.79 -3.08
N ALA A 32 -1.87 -0.14 -3.89
CA ALA A 32 -0.43 -0.31 -4.04
C ALA A 32 0.23 0.84 -4.83
N SER A 33 -0.55 1.53 -5.68
CA SER A 33 -0.06 2.56 -6.59
C SER A 33 -0.21 4.00 -6.05
N ILE A 34 -0.82 4.17 -4.86
CA ILE A 34 -1.10 5.49 -4.27
C ILE A 34 0.18 6.31 -4.07
N SER A 35 1.23 5.70 -3.54
CA SER A 35 2.52 6.36 -3.32
C SER A 35 3.29 6.65 -4.61
N SER A 36 2.97 5.94 -5.70
CA SER A 36 3.41 6.28 -7.07
C SER A 36 2.63 7.46 -7.67
N GLY A 37 1.73 8.09 -6.90
CA GLY A 37 0.95 9.25 -7.34
C GLY A 37 -0.21 8.89 -8.25
N ILE A 38 -0.66 7.62 -8.24
CA ILE A 38 -1.88 7.16 -8.94
C ILE A 38 -3.02 7.14 -7.93
N GLN A 39 -4.13 7.78 -8.27
CA GLN A 39 -5.27 7.87 -7.38
C GLN A 39 -5.98 6.52 -7.19
N SER A 40 -6.64 6.35 -6.04
CA SER A 40 -7.41 5.14 -5.75
C SER A 40 -8.71 5.11 -6.57
N ALA A 41 -9.29 3.91 -6.73
CA ALA A 41 -10.62 3.77 -7.36
C ALA A 41 -11.71 4.59 -6.63
N TYR A 42 -11.59 4.74 -5.30
CA TYR A 42 -12.50 5.57 -4.51
C TYR A 42 -12.34 7.06 -4.81
N ASP A 43 -11.11 7.53 -5.01
CA ASP A 43 -10.84 8.91 -5.41
C ASP A 43 -11.36 9.18 -6.83
N CYS A 44 -11.21 8.23 -7.78
CA CYS A 44 -11.81 8.33 -9.11
C CYS A 44 -13.34 8.51 -9.04
N ILE A 45 -14.02 7.72 -8.21
CA ILE A 45 -15.48 7.83 -8.02
C ILE A 45 -15.85 9.25 -7.60
N TRP A 46 -15.13 9.82 -6.62
CA TRP A 46 -15.41 11.17 -6.16
C TRP A 46 -15.09 12.24 -7.20
N GLU A 47 -14.06 12.05 -8.01
CA GLU A 47 -13.75 12.92 -9.14
C GLU A 47 -14.88 12.91 -10.18
N TRP A 48 -15.37 11.73 -10.57
CA TRP A 48 -16.49 11.57 -11.50
C TRP A 48 -17.79 12.17 -10.95
N LYS A 49 -18.11 11.92 -9.68
CA LYS A 49 -19.25 12.55 -8.99
C LYS A 49 -19.17 14.07 -9.03
N LYS A 50 -17.97 14.62 -8.77
CA LYS A 50 -17.70 16.06 -8.83
C LYS A 50 -17.87 16.60 -10.26
N ASP A 51 -17.35 15.93 -11.28
CA ASP A 51 -17.49 16.36 -12.68
C ASP A 51 -18.96 16.36 -13.14
N ILE A 52 -19.73 15.33 -12.76
CA ILE A 52 -21.18 15.25 -13.01
C ILE A 52 -21.91 16.40 -12.29
N TYR A 53 -21.57 16.68 -11.04
CA TYR A 53 -22.19 17.75 -10.27
C TYR A 53 -21.89 19.13 -10.86
N ILE A 54 -20.62 19.44 -11.16
CA ILE A 54 -20.19 20.74 -11.68
C ILE A 54 -20.77 20.98 -13.08
N SER A 55 -20.81 19.96 -13.95
CA SER A 55 -21.38 20.10 -15.30
C SER A 55 -22.89 20.42 -15.30
N LYS A 56 -23.61 20.10 -14.22
CA LYS A 56 -25.02 20.47 -13.99
C LYS A 56 -25.19 21.76 -13.18
N ASN A 57 -24.14 22.23 -12.52
CA ASN A 57 -24.14 23.41 -11.66
C ASN A 57 -22.95 24.32 -12.00
N ILE A 58 -22.95 24.90 -13.21
CA ILE A 58 -21.80 25.59 -13.82
C ILE A 58 -21.22 26.71 -12.93
N ASN A 59 -22.07 27.43 -12.20
CA ASN A 59 -21.65 28.53 -11.32
C ASN A 59 -21.04 28.07 -9.98
N ALA A 60 -21.07 26.77 -9.68
CA ALA A 60 -20.55 26.20 -8.43
C ALA A 60 -19.07 25.75 -8.54
N GLY A 61 -18.45 25.85 -9.71
CA GLY A 61 -17.16 25.22 -10.00
C GLY A 61 -16.02 25.55 -9.03
N GLU A 62 -15.92 26.77 -8.50
CA GLU A 62 -14.82 27.14 -7.57
C GLU A 62 -14.94 26.54 -6.17
N PHE A 63 -16.14 26.45 -5.62
CA PHE A 63 -16.36 25.94 -4.26
C PHE A 63 -16.18 24.43 -4.16
N TYR A 64 -16.39 23.71 -5.27
CA TYR A 64 -16.39 22.24 -5.32
C TYR A 64 -15.11 21.66 -5.96
N LYS A 65 -14.04 22.45 -6.12
CA LYS A 65 -12.76 21.97 -6.69
C LYS A 65 -12.12 20.86 -5.85
N ASP A 66 -12.18 20.99 -4.52
CA ASP A 66 -11.57 20.03 -3.60
C ASP A 66 -12.54 18.90 -3.20
N HIS A 67 -12.56 17.86 -4.03
CA HIS A 67 -13.33 16.63 -3.77
C HIS A 67 -12.75 15.75 -2.65
N LYS A 68 -11.66 16.15 -1.98
CA LYS A 68 -11.16 15.47 -0.78
C LYS A 68 -11.76 16.02 0.50
N ASN A 69 -12.38 17.20 0.45
CA ASN A 69 -13.07 17.80 1.58
C ASN A 69 -14.40 17.07 1.87
N GLU A 70 -14.60 16.65 3.12
CA GLU A 70 -15.81 15.91 3.54
C GLU A 70 -17.10 16.71 3.38
N ALA A 71 -17.08 18.02 3.62
CA ALA A 71 -18.26 18.87 3.45
C ALA A 71 -18.66 18.97 1.97
N VAL A 72 -17.66 19.06 1.08
CA VAL A 72 -17.87 19.06 -0.38
C VAL A 72 -18.44 17.72 -0.83
N ARG A 73 -17.86 16.60 -0.38
CA ARG A 73 -18.37 15.25 -0.64
C ARG A 73 -19.81 15.06 -0.20
N LYS A 74 -20.15 15.50 1.02
CA LYS A 74 -21.51 15.42 1.56
C LYS A 74 -22.52 16.22 0.74
N SER A 75 -22.14 17.43 0.32
CA SER A 75 -23.00 18.27 -0.53
C SER A 75 -23.25 17.64 -1.90
N ILE A 76 -22.19 17.16 -2.57
CA ILE A 76 -22.30 16.44 -3.84
C ILE A 76 -23.18 15.21 -3.70
N GLN A 77 -22.97 14.39 -2.67
CA GLN A 77 -23.77 13.18 -2.45
C GLN A 77 -25.23 13.51 -2.19
N THR A 78 -25.53 14.53 -1.38
CA THR A 78 -26.90 14.97 -1.11
C THR A 78 -27.63 15.37 -2.40
N TRP A 79 -26.94 16.09 -3.29
CA TRP A 79 -27.48 16.44 -4.59
C TRP A 79 -27.72 15.22 -5.48
N LEU A 80 -26.78 14.27 -5.53
CA LEU A 80 -26.90 13.02 -6.29
C LEU A 80 -28.09 12.20 -5.79
N ASP A 81 -28.23 12.03 -4.48
CA ASP A 81 -29.32 11.29 -3.85
C ASP A 81 -30.68 11.92 -4.18
N THR A 82 -30.76 13.27 -4.21
CA THR A 82 -31.99 14.01 -4.54
C THR A 82 -32.46 13.76 -5.97
N GLN A 83 -31.56 13.45 -6.91
CA GLN A 83 -31.95 13.15 -8.29
C GLN A 83 -32.63 11.78 -8.44
N GLY A 84 -32.44 10.86 -7.48
CA GLY A 84 -33.09 9.54 -7.46
C GLY A 84 -32.63 8.54 -8.53
N ILE A 85 -31.70 8.91 -9.42
CA ILE A 85 -31.19 8.06 -10.52
C ILE A 85 -29.77 7.55 -10.30
N PHE A 86 -29.09 8.03 -9.26
CA PHE A 86 -27.69 7.70 -8.97
C PHE A 86 -27.59 6.60 -7.91
N PRO A 87 -26.54 5.77 -7.95
CA PRO A 87 -26.29 4.78 -6.90
C PRO A 87 -26.12 5.45 -5.54
N LYS A 88 -26.52 4.71 -4.49
CA LYS A 88 -26.30 5.12 -3.10
C LYS A 88 -24.81 5.22 -2.79
N LEU A 89 -24.48 6.06 -1.82
CA LEU A 89 -23.12 6.17 -1.31
C LEU A 89 -22.56 4.79 -0.92
N ASP A 90 -21.33 4.50 -1.33
CA ASP A 90 -20.58 3.27 -1.07
C ASP A 90 -21.20 2.00 -1.66
N SER A 91 -22.14 2.13 -2.60
CA SER A 91 -22.66 0.99 -3.37
C SER A 91 -21.55 0.37 -4.24
N ILE A 92 -21.60 -0.94 -4.44
CA ILE A 92 -20.62 -1.66 -5.27
C ILE A 92 -20.68 -1.24 -6.75
N GLU A 93 -21.84 -0.74 -7.21
CA GLU A 93 -22.09 -0.29 -8.57
C GLU A 93 -21.51 1.10 -8.86
N GLU A 94 -21.08 1.86 -7.82
CA GLU A 94 -20.62 3.24 -7.98
C GLU A 94 -19.51 3.37 -9.02
N TYR A 95 -18.52 2.47 -9.00
CA TYR A 95 -17.38 2.57 -9.88
C TYR A 95 -17.78 2.52 -11.36
N SER A 96 -18.44 1.44 -11.79
CA SER A 96 -18.84 1.26 -13.18
C SER A 96 -19.88 2.30 -13.61
N PHE A 97 -20.85 2.59 -12.74
CA PHE A 97 -21.89 3.57 -13.04
C PHE A 97 -21.31 4.97 -13.25
N TYR A 98 -20.50 5.47 -12.31
CA TYR A 98 -19.97 6.84 -12.40
C TYR A 98 -18.92 6.98 -13.49
N ALA A 99 -18.11 5.94 -13.76
CA ALA A 99 -17.17 5.95 -14.89
C ALA A 99 -17.88 6.16 -16.23
N GLU A 100 -18.96 5.40 -16.49
CA GLU A 100 -19.75 5.53 -17.71
C GLU A 100 -20.57 6.82 -17.74
N LYS A 101 -21.09 7.24 -16.59
CA LYS A 101 -21.93 8.44 -16.51
C LYS A 101 -21.13 9.73 -16.69
N ALA A 102 -19.92 9.80 -16.13
CA ALA A 102 -19.05 10.97 -16.26
C ALA A 102 -18.46 11.07 -17.67
N TYR A 103 -18.04 9.94 -18.23
CA TYR A 103 -17.46 9.89 -19.58
C TYR A 103 -18.18 8.82 -20.41
N PRO A 104 -19.31 9.15 -21.07
CA PRO A 104 -20.07 8.18 -21.86
C PRO A 104 -19.32 7.66 -23.09
N ILE A 105 -18.42 8.47 -23.64
CA ILE A 105 -17.59 8.13 -24.79
C ILE A 105 -16.42 7.26 -24.31
N ALA A 106 -16.26 6.09 -24.92
CA ALA A 106 -15.22 5.12 -24.59
C ALA A 106 -13.80 5.69 -24.69
N ASP A 107 -13.54 6.49 -25.72
CA ASP A 107 -12.23 7.07 -25.95
C ASP A 107 -11.83 8.08 -24.87
N ASP A 108 -12.80 8.85 -24.36
CA ASP A 108 -12.58 9.80 -23.26
C ASP A 108 -12.23 9.06 -21.97
N ARG A 109 -12.88 7.92 -21.68
CA ARG A 109 -12.50 7.06 -20.55
C ARG A 109 -11.08 6.52 -20.70
N ARG A 110 -10.73 6.03 -21.89
CA ARG A 110 -9.38 5.56 -22.19
C ARG A 110 -8.34 6.66 -21.97
N LYS A 111 -8.63 7.87 -22.45
CA LYS A 111 -7.78 9.05 -22.25
C LYS A 111 -7.65 9.42 -20.77
N TYR A 112 -8.76 9.47 -20.02
CA TYR A 112 -8.74 9.73 -18.58
C TYR A 112 -7.81 8.75 -17.84
N PHE A 113 -7.95 7.45 -18.08
CA PHE A 113 -7.08 6.45 -17.44
C PHE A 113 -5.63 6.53 -17.91
N PHE A 114 -5.38 6.92 -19.16
CA PHE A 114 -4.03 7.18 -19.67
C PHE A 114 -3.38 8.36 -18.95
N ASP A 115 -4.10 9.48 -18.81
CA ASP A 115 -3.61 10.69 -18.14
C ASP A 115 -3.30 10.42 -16.66
N LEU A 116 -4.06 9.54 -15.99
CA LEU A 116 -3.79 9.12 -14.61
C LEU A 116 -2.46 8.38 -14.41
N ILE A 117 -1.99 7.67 -15.44
CA ILE A 117 -0.79 6.80 -15.37
C ILE A 117 0.41 7.42 -16.09
N GLU A 118 0.18 8.47 -16.87
CA GLU A 118 1.22 9.16 -17.62
C GLU A 118 2.25 9.78 -16.66
N ASN A 119 3.54 9.60 -16.98
CA ASN A 119 4.66 10.11 -16.19
C ASN A 119 4.72 9.63 -14.72
N LYS A 120 4.04 8.53 -14.38
CA LYS A 120 4.10 7.90 -13.06
C LYS A 120 5.21 6.87 -13.00
N GLU A 121 5.97 6.90 -11.90
CA GLU A 121 7.09 5.98 -11.66
C GLU A 121 6.79 5.02 -10.50
N PRO A 122 7.26 3.77 -10.57
CA PRO A 122 7.08 2.81 -9.49
C PRO A 122 7.83 3.27 -8.23
N TYR A 123 7.12 3.31 -7.10
CA TYR A 123 7.68 3.73 -5.82
C TYR A 123 8.37 2.57 -5.08
N ILE A 124 8.75 2.79 -3.82
CA ILE A 124 9.61 1.87 -3.05
C ILE A 124 9.04 0.44 -2.96
N GLY A 125 7.73 0.28 -2.76
CA GLY A 125 7.09 -1.02 -2.62
C GLY A 125 7.28 -1.91 -3.86
N TYR A 126 7.12 -1.35 -5.06
CA TYR A 126 7.36 -2.07 -6.32
C TYR A 126 8.83 -2.47 -6.50
N LYS A 127 9.76 -1.56 -6.18
CA LYS A 127 11.20 -1.85 -6.26
C LYS A 127 11.60 -2.97 -5.29
N LEU A 128 11.07 -2.94 -4.07
CA LEU A 128 11.30 -3.99 -3.07
C LEU A 128 10.62 -5.31 -3.43
N LEU A 129 9.49 -5.27 -4.11
CA LEU A 129 8.83 -6.46 -4.64
C LEU A 129 9.71 -7.14 -5.71
N CYS A 130 10.32 -6.36 -6.62
CA CYS A 130 11.31 -6.86 -7.56
C CYS A 130 12.55 -7.43 -6.85
N LEU A 131 13.02 -6.77 -5.79
CA LEU A 131 14.13 -7.30 -4.98
C LEU A 131 13.79 -8.65 -4.34
N LEU A 132 12.57 -8.84 -3.81
CA LEU A 132 12.13 -10.14 -3.31
C LEU A 132 12.05 -11.21 -4.41
N SER A 133 11.68 -10.81 -5.63
CA SER A 133 11.68 -11.70 -6.80
C SER A 133 13.09 -12.14 -7.18
N GLU A 134 14.06 -11.22 -7.17
CA GLU A 134 15.47 -11.52 -7.47
C GLU A 134 16.04 -12.57 -6.51
N PHE A 135 15.62 -12.54 -5.23
CA PHE A 135 16.01 -13.53 -4.22
C PHE A 135 15.14 -14.78 -4.22
N GLY A 136 14.24 -14.92 -5.20
CA GLY A 136 13.45 -16.11 -5.42
C GLY A 136 12.28 -16.31 -4.48
N ILE A 137 11.93 -15.31 -3.66
CA ILE A 137 10.85 -15.38 -2.68
C ILE A 137 9.50 -15.13 -3.36
N VAL A 138 9.45 -14.10 -4.22
CA VAL A 138 8.26 -13.78 -5.02
C VAL A 138 8.42 -14.34 -6.43
N LYS A 139 7.42 -15.07 -6.92
CA LYS A 139 7.45 -15.69 -8.27
C LYS A 139 6.45 -15.09 -9.24
N SER A 140 5.38 -14.50 -8.72
CA SER A 140 4.38 -13.85 -9.56
C SER A 140 3.71 -12.68 -8.86
N VAL A 141 3.29 -11.71 -9.67
CA VAL A 141 2.49 -10.57 -9.24
C VAL A 141 1.24 -10.54 -10.10
N TRP A 142 0.11 -10.75 -9.46
CA TRP A 142 -1.22 -10.59 -9.99
C TRP A 142 -1.67 -9.17 -9.69
N THR A 143 -2.32 -8.49 -10.62
CA THR A 143 -2.71 -7.09 -10.42
C THR A 143 -4.03 -6.76 -11.10
N THR A 144 -4.90 -6.04 -10.39
CA THR A 144 -6.09 -5.42 -10.99
C THR A 144 -5.78 -4.04 -11.57
N ASN A 145 -4.55 -3.54 -11.41
CA ASN A 145 -4.17 -2.20 -11.84
C ASN A 145 -3.82 -2.18 -13.32
N PHE A 146 -4.18 -1.09 -14.00
CA PHE A 146 -3.92 -0.84 -15.42
C PHE A 146 -2.67 0.03 -15.65
N ASP A 147 -1.91 0.33 -14.59
CA ASP A 147 -0.82 1.31 -14.58
C ASP A 147 0.51 0.81 -15.16
N GLY A 148 0.70 -0.52 -15.26
CA GLY A 148 1.94 -1.13 -15.73
C GLY A 148 3.15 -0.90 -14.81
N LEU A 149 2.95 -0.41 -13.57
CA LEU A 149 4.05 -0.06 -12.68
C LEU A 149 4.94 -1.25 -12.32
N ILE A 150 4.36 -2.44 -12.15
CA ILE A 150 5.14 -3.65 -11.86
C ILE A 150 6.04 -4.05 -13.04
N VAL A 151 5.58 -3.86 -14.27
CA VAL A 151 6.36 -4.14 -15.48
C VAL A 151 7.53 -3.16 -15.59
N ARG A 152 7.25 -1.86 -15.43
CA ARG A 152 8.30 -0.82 -15.39
C ARG A 152 9.32 -1.08 -14.29
N ALA A 153 8.86 -1.40 -13.07
CA ALA A 153 9.72 -1.71 -11.94
C ALA A 153 10.61 -2.93 -12.22
N SER A 154 10.07 -3.96 -12.88
CA SER A 154 10.84 -5.16 -13.25
C SER A 154 12.00 -4.81 -14.16
N TYR A 155 11.76 -4.06 -15.25
CA TYR A 155 12.82 -3.59 -16.13
C TYR A 155 13.86 -2.73 -15.40
N GLN A 156 13.43 -1.80 -14.56
CA GLN A 156 14.32 -0.94 -13.76
C GLN A 156 15.19 -1.72 -12.76
N ASN A 157 14.79 -2.93 -12.37
CA ASN A 157 15.50 -3.80 -11.44
C ASN A 157 16.18 -5.00 -12.13
N ASN A 158 16.42 -4.92 -13.44
CA ASN A 158 17.06 -5.97 -14.24
C ASN A 158 16.35 -7.34 -14.22
N LEU A 159 15.04 -7.34 -13.99
CA LEU A 159 14.19 -8.51 -14.17
C LEU A 159 13.54 -8.46 -15.56
N THR A 160 13.33 -9.62 -16.16
CA THR A 160 12.52 -9.75 -17.37
C THR A 160 11.06 -9.97 -16.98
N PRO A 161 10.18 -8.95 -17.03
CA PRO A 161 8.77 -9.18 -16.77
C PRO A 161 8.18 -10.04 -17.89
N ILE A 162 7.34 -11.00 -17.53
CA ILE A 162 6.46 -11.65 -18.49
C ILE A 162 5.03 -11.22 -18.22
N GLU A 163 4.56 -10.34 -19.09
CA GLU A 163 3.19 -9.85 -19.08
C GLU A 163 2.24 -10.94 -19.57
N ILE A 164 1.30 -11.27 -18.69
CA ILE A 164 0.22 -12.21 -18.93
C ILE A 164 -1.08 -11.42 -18.77
N THR A 165 -1.90 -11.39 -19.80
CA THR A 165 -3.22 -10.76 -19.85
C THR A 165 -4.26 -11.82 -20.20
N LEU A 166 -5.53 -11.43 -20.23
CA LEU A 166 -6.61 -12.33 -20.65
C LEU A 166 -6.35 -13.00 -22.00
N ASP A 167 -5.71 -12.27 -22.92
CA ASP A 167 -5.52 -12.71 -24.32
C ASP A 167 -4.34 -13.67 -24.51
N ASN A 168 -3.46 -13.84 -23.52
CA ASN A 168 -2.28 -14.72 -23.61
C ASN A 168 -2.04 -15.52 -22.31
N SER A 169 -3.12 -15.92 -21.67
CA SER A 169 -3.15 -16.64 -20.39
C SER A 169 -2.36 -17.96 -20.38
N ASP A 170 -2.20 -18.61 -21.52
CA ASP A 170 -1.39 -19.81 -21.72
C ASP A 170 0.09 -19.60 -21.35
N ARG A 171 0.57 -18.35 -21.44
CA ARG A 171 1.93 -17.96 -21.02
C ARG A 171 2.21 -18.20 -19.55
N ILE A 172 1.21 -18.45 -18.70
CA ILE A 172 1.45 -18.82 -17.30
C ILE A 172 2.18 -20.17 -17.17
N PHE A 173 2.01 -21.06 -18.15
CA PHE A 173 2.64 -22.38 -18.17
C PHE A 173 4.07 -22.25 -18.70
N ARG A 174 5.01 -21.93 -17.81
CA ARG A 174 6.43 -21.90 -18.14
C ARG A 174 7.28 -22.40 -16.99
N ASN A 175 8.53 -22.75 -17.33
CA ASN A 175 9.54 -23.06 -16.34
C ASN A 175 9.78 -21.83 -15.46
N GLN A 176 9.92 -22.05 -14.15
CA GLN A 176 10.24 -20.96 -13.23
C GLN A 176 11.69 -20.54 -13.42
N SER A 177 11.89 -19.28 -13.79
CA SER A 177 13.20 -18.63 -13.86
C SER A 177 13.35 -17.65 -12.70
N THR A 178 14.56 -17.51 -12.16
CA THR A 178 14.87 -16.48 -11.14
C THR A 178 15.10 -15.10 -11.75
N ARG A 179 15.24 -15.02 -13.07
CA ARG A 179 15.41 -13.75 -13.82
C ARG A 179 14.11 -13.21 -14.39
N GLU A 180 13.06 -14.01 -14.37
CA GLU A 180 11.75 -13.64 -14.88
C GLU A 180 10.80 -13.35 -13.73
N LEU A 181 9.93 -12.36 -13.90
CA LEU A 181 8.80 -12.10 -13.00
C LEU A 181 7.51 -12.22 -13.80
N LEU A 182 6.62 -13.13 -13.39
CA LEU A 182 5.29 -13.21 -13.99
C LEU A 182 4.45 -12.01 -13.52
N CYS A 183 4.02 -11.18 -14.46
CA CYS A 183 3.15 -10.02 -14.22
C CYS A 183 1.79 -10.32 -14.83
N ILE A 184 0.84 -10.79 -14.01
CA ILE A 184 -0.49 -11.20 -14.45
C ILE A 184 -1.47 -10.05 -14.25
N ALA A 185 -1.97 -9.48 -15.34
CA ALA A 185 -3.05 -8.51 -15.33
C ALA A 185 -4.41 -9.24 -15.24
N LEU A 186 -5.11 -8.99 -14.15
CA LEU A 186 -6.45 -9.51 -13.87
C LEU A 186 -7.56 -8.60 -14.37
N HIS A 187 -7.25 -7.34 -14.68
CA HIS A 187 -8.25 -6.46 -15.25
C HIS A 187 -8.65 -7.00 -16.62
N GLY A 188 -9.94 -7.29 -16.78
CA GLY A 188 -10.54 -7.33 -18.10
C GLY A 188 -10.29 -5.99 -18.79
N ASP A 189 -10.29 -6.02 -20.12
CA ASP A 189 -9.90 -4.93 -21.00
C ASP A 189 -10.86 -3.71 -20.96
N TYR A 190 -11.10 -3.15 -19.77
CA TYR A 190 -11.90 -1.93 -19.57
C TYR A 190 -11.25 -0.71 -20.23
N LYS A 191 -9.95 -0.82 -20.57
CA LYS A 191 -9.16 0.18 -21.29
C LYS A 191 -9.55 0.24 -22.78
N TYR A 192 -10.02 -0.86 -23.37
CA TYR A 192 -10.46 -0.94 -24.75
C TYR A 192 -11.91 -1.45 -24.81
N SER A 193 -12.83 -0.51 -24.56
CA SER A 193 -14.28 -0.62 -24.75
C SER A 193 -14.78 -1.67 -25.75
N THR A 194 -15.91 -2.30 -25.40
CA THR A 194 -16.94 -2.76 -26.36
C THR A 194 -16.47 -3.69 -27.50
N LEU A 195 -15.43 -4.50 -27.29
CA LEU A 195 -14.85 -5.35 -28.34
C LEU A 195 -14.74 -6.83 -27.95
N LYS A 196 -15.65 -7.34 -27.12
CA LYS A 196 -15.89 -8.80 -27.03
C LYS A 196 -17.36 -9.06 -27.40
N ASN A 197 -17.56 -9.46 -28.65
CA ASN A 197 -18.87 -9.49 -29.33
C ASN A 197 -19.77 -10.68 -28.95
N THR A 198 -19.47 -11.44 -27.90
CA THR A 198 -20.43 -12.39 -27.31
C THR A 198 -20.13 -12.57 -25.82
N ASN A 199 -21.17 -12.56 -24.99
CA ASN A 199 -21.06 -12.81 -23.53
C ASN A 199 -20.34 -14.14 -23.23
N THR A 200 -20.47 -15.13 -24.11
CA THR A 200 -19.86 -16.46 -24.00
C THR A 200 -18.32 -16.46 -24.05
N GLU A 201 -17.70 -15.56 -24.82
CA GLU A 201 -16.24 -15.52 -24.94
C GLU A 201 -15.58 -14.88 -23.70
N LEU A 202 -16.23 -13.86 -23.13
CA LEU A 202 -15.84 -13.27 -21.84
C LEU A 202 -15.95 -14.27 -20.68
N ASP A 203 -17.03 -15.06 -20.66
CA ASP A 203 -17.26 -16.07 -19.62
C ASP A 203 -16.20 -17.20 -19.64
N SER A 204 -15.89 -17.73 -20.83
CA SER A 204 -14.89 -18.81 -20.97
C SER A 204 -13.45 -18.41 -20.61
N GLN A 205 -13.04 -17.17 -20.92
CA GLN A 205 -11.72 -16.66 -20.55
C GLN A 205 -11.62 -16.44 -19.04
N ASN A 206 -12.69 -15.93 -18.41
CA ASN A 206 -12.78 -15.81 -16.96
C ASN A 206 -12.63 -17.17 -16.26
N ASP A 207 -13.21 -18.23 -16.80
CA ASP A 207 -13.11 -19.57 -16.22
C ASP A 207 -11.70 -20.16 -16.33
N LEU A 208 -11.00 -19.91 -17.45
CA LEU A 208 -9.59 -20.31 -17.59
C LEU A 208 -8.72 -19.63 -16.53
N PHE A 209 -8.91 -18.32 -16.29
CA PHE A 209 -8.18 -17.59 -15.26
C PHE A 209 -8.47 -18.09 -13.85
N LYS A 210 -9.76 -18.33 -13.52
CA LYS A 210 -10.13 -18.93 -12.22
C LYS A 210 -9.41 -20.25 -12.00
N LYS A 211 -9.40 -21.11 -13.02
CA LYS A 211 -8.70 -22.39 -12.99
C LYS A 211 -7.18 -22.22 -12.82
N GLN A 212 -6.58 -21.26 -13.50
CA GLN A 212 -5.16 -20.96 -13.38
C GLN A 212 -4.80 -20.42 -12.00
N LEU A 213 -5.60 -19.50 -11.45
CA LEU A 213 -5.44 -18.96 -10.11
C LEU A 213 -5.51 -20.09 -9.06
N ALA A 214 -6.48 -20.99 -9.20
CA ALA A 214 -6.63 -22.18 -8.35
C ALA A 214 -5.39 -23.08 -8.42
N ASN A 215 -5.01 -23.51 -9.62
CA ASN A 215 -3.87 -24.40 -9.82
C ASN A 215 -2.55 -23.79 -9.33
N TYR A 216 -2.34 -22.49 -9.58
CA TYR A 216 -1.09 -21.82 -9.23
C TYR A 216 -0.89 -21.73 -7.71
N HIS A 217 -1.98 -21.55 -6.96
CA HIS A 217 -1.98 -21.39 -5.51
C HIS A 217 -2.28 -22.67 -4.74
N ILE A 218 -2.22 -23.86 -5.37
CA ILE A 218 -2.31 -25.14 -4.63
C ILE A 218 -1.22 -25.20 -3.57
N ASP A 219 0.02 -24.86 -3.93
CA ASP A 219 1.22 -24.99 -3.10
C ASP A 219 1.92 -23.66 -2.79
N LYS A 220 1.43 -22.55 -3.35
CA LYS A 220 2.04 -21.22 -3.22
C LYS A 220 1.20 -20.30 -2.35
N ASN A 221 1.87 -19.51 -1.53
CA ASN A 221 1.23 -18.53 -0.69
C ASN A 221 0.84 -17.30 -1.52
N LEU A 222 -0.32 -16.71 -1.22
CA LEU A 222 -0.79 -15.46 -1.81
C LEU A 222 -0.82 -14.35 -0.77
N ILE A 223 -0.20 -13.22 -1.09
CA ILE A 223 -0.24 -11.99 -0.30
C ILE A 223 -1.06 -10.96 -1.07
N VAL A 224 -2.24 -10.63 -0.57
CA VAL A 224 -3.10 -9.59 -1.15
C VAL A 224 -2.75 -8.26 -0.49
N SER A 225 -2.48 -7.21 -1.28
CA SER A 225 -2.14 -5.88 -0.77
C SER A 225 -2.71 -4.77 -1.65
N GLY A 226 -3.25 -3.72 -1.02
CA GLY A 226 -3.81 -2.57 -1.73
C GLY A 226 -5.11 -2.87 -2.50
N TYR A 227 -5.71 -4.04 -2.28
CA TYR A 227 -6.99 -4.44 -2.87
C TYR A 227 -8.09 -4.43 -1.81
N SER A 228 -9.24 -3.84 -2.12
CA SER A 228 -10.34 -3.62 -1.17
C SER A 228 -11.37 -4.76 -1.13
N GLY A 229 -11.31 -5.70 -2.07
CA GLY A 229 -12.28 -6.80 -2.17
C GLY A 229 -13.62 -6.43 -2.82
N ARG A 230 -13.69 -5.30 -3.54
CA ARG A 230 -14.95 -4.82 -4.16
C ARG A 230 -15.36 -5.56 -5.44
N ASP A 231 -14.42 -6.19 -6.17
CA ASP A 231 -14.73 -6.92 -7.40
C ASP A 231 -15.26 -8.33 -7.05
N ILE A 232 -16.55 -8.55 -7.32
CA ILE A 232 -17.24 -9.82 -7.05
C ILE A 232 -16.61 -10.98 -7.82
N SER A 233 -16.23 -10.77 -9.08
CA SER A 233 -15.67 -11.82 -9.93
C SER A 233 -14.33 -12.31 -9.37
N LEU A 234 -13.46 -11.38 -8.99
CA LEU A 234 -12.17 -11.71 -8.39
C LEU A 234 -12.32 -12.33 -6.99
N MET A 235 -13.22 -11.83 -6.16
CA MET A 235 -13.49 -12.43 -4.84
C MET A 235 -14.00 -13.86 -4.97
N THR A 236 -14.92 -14.11 -5.91
CA THR A 236 -15.42 -15.46 -6.23
C THR A 236 -14.31 -16.36 -6.76
N ALA A 237 -13.41 -15.82 -7.60
CA ALA A 237 -12.26 -16.55 -8.12
C ALA A 237 -11.29 -16.96 -7.00
N LEU A 238 -11.00 -16.05 -6.06
CA LEU A 238 -10.17 -16.33 -4.89
C LEU A 238 -10.82 -17.37 -3.99
N GLU A 239 -12.12 -17.24 -3.72
CA GLU A 239 -12.87 -18.23 -2.93
C GLU A 239 -12.81 -19.62 -3.57
N THR A 240 -13.04 -19.71 -4.88
CA THR A 240 -12.97 -20.98 -5.63
C THR A 240 -11.55 -21.56 -5.60
N ALA A 241 -10.52 -20.73 -5.80
CA ALA A 241 -9.12 -21.13 -5.81
C ALA A 241 -8.68 -21.71 -4.46
N PHE A 242 -9.16 -21.14 -3.37
CA PHE A 242 -8.84 -21.55 -2.01
C PHE A 242 -9.89 -22.46 -1.36
N SER A 243 -10.89 -22.92 -2.11
CA SER A 243 -11.79 -24.01 -1.69
C SER A 243 -11.24 -25.39 -2.07
N GLN A 244 -10.31 -25.47 -3.01
CA GLN A 244 -9.68 -26.73 -3.42
C GLN A 244 -8.56 -27.14 -2.44
N PRO A 245 -8.37 -28.45 -2.16
CA PRO A 245 -7.29 -28.93 -1.31
C PRO A 245 -5.91 -28.42 -1.75
N GLY A 246 -5.15 -27.86 -0.82
CA GLY A 246 -3.82 -27.30 -1.09
C GLY A 246 -3.15 -26.79 0.18
N SER A 247 -1.83 -26.61 0.13
CA SER A 247 -1.02 -26.09 1.24
C SER A 247 -0.74 -24.58 1.15
N GLY A 248 -1.09 -23.93 0.04
CA GLY A 248 -0.93 -22.48 -0.12
C GLY A 248 -1.78 -21.70 0.89
N ARG A 249 -1.19 -20.67 1.49
CA ARG A 249 -1.87 -19.78 2.46
C ARG A 249 -2.31 -18.48 1.81
N LEU A 250 -3.43 -17.93 2.25
CA LEU A 250 -3.84 -16.57 1.88
C LEU A 250 -3.54 -15.59 3.03
N TYR A 251 -2.80 -14.53 2.73
CA TYR A 251 -2.54 -13.40 3.62
C TYR A 251 -3.22 -12.17 3.03
N TRP A 252 -4.24 -11.63 3.71
CA TRP A 252 -4.92 -10.41 3.31
C TRP A 252 -4.38 -9.21 4.07
N CYS A 253 -3.51 -8.42 3.45
CA CYS A 253 -2.99 -7.18 4.02
C CYS A 253 -4.00 -6.05 3.81
N GLY A 254 -4.86 -5.82 4.81
CA GLY A 254 -5.81 -4.72 4.82
C GLY A 254 -5.19 -3.44 5.39
N TYR A 255 -5.82 -2.30 5.08
CA TYR A 255 -5.43 -1.01 5.65
C TYR A 255 -6.19 -0.77 6.95
N GLY A 256 -5.47 -0.73 8.08
CA GLY A 256 -6.06 -0.64 9.41
C GLY A 256 -6.71 -1.94 9.90
N SER A 257 -7.49 -1.85 11.00
CA SER A 257 -8.10 -2.99 11.69
C SER A 257 -9.52 -3.32 11.25
N VAL A 258 -10.12 -2.50 10.37
CA VAL A 258 -11.50 -2.73 9.91
C VAL A 258 -11.48 -3.73 8.76
N ILE A 259 -12.03 -4.92 9.01
CA ILE A 259 -12.20 -5.96 8.01
C ILE A 259 -13.56 -5.80 7.32
N ASN A 260 -13.56 -5.69 5.98
CA ASN A 260 -14.78 -5.71 5.18
C ASN A 260 -15.47 -7.09 5.31
N ASP A 261 -16.79 -7.11 5.36
CA ASP A 261 -17.60 -8.33 5.46
C ASP A 261 -17.34 -9.32 4.32
N ASP A 262 -17.07 -8.87 3.10
CA ASP A 262 -16.73 -9.77 1.99
C ASP A 262 -15.36 -10.44 2.20
N VAL A 263 -14.41 -9.74 2.83
CA VAL A 263 -13.12 -10.31 3.22
C VAL A 263 -13.30 -11.30 4.38
N LYS A 264 -14.17 -11.01 5.35
CA LYS A 264 -14.51 -11.96 6.43
C LYS A 264 -15.14 -13.23 5.85
N LYS A 265 -16.10 -13.10 4.93
CA LYS A 265 -16.73 -14.25 4.24
C LYS A 265 -15.68 -15.08 3.51
N LEU A 266 -14.80 -14.44 2.74
CA LEU A 266 -13.71 -15.12 2.04
C LEU A 266 -12.83 -15.92 3.01
N ILE A 267 -12.32 -15.28 4.07
CA ILE A 267 -11.43 -15.94 5.04
C ILE A 267 -12.15 -17.12 5.73
N THR A 268 -13.42 -16.93 6.11
CA THR A 268 -14.25 -17.97 6.73
C THR A 268 -14.42 -19.16 5.80
N SER A 269 -14.78 -18.92 4.53
CA SER A 269 -14.97 -19.95 3.52
C SER A 269 -13.68 -20.75 3.28
N ILE A 270 -12.53 -20.08 3.16
CA ILE A 270 -11.23 -20.73 2.98
C ILE A 270 -10.88 -21.66 4.16
N ARG A 271 -11.12 -21.18 5.39
CA ARG A 271 -10.86 -21.96 6.62
C ARG A 271 -11.79 -23.17 6.75
N GLN A 272 -13.06 -23.02 6.39
CA GLN A 272 -14.03 -24.12 6.38
C GLN A 272 -13.64 -25.22 5.38
N ASN A 273 -12.99 -24.86 4.28
CA ASN A 273 -12.43 -25.80 3.31
C ASN A 273 -11.05 -26.37 3.71
N GLY A 274 -10.61 -26.14 4.95
CA GLY A 274 -9.39 -26.75 5.51
C GLY A 274 -8.08 -26.08 5.10
N ARG A 275 -8.14 -24.88 4.51
CA ARG A 275 -6.95 -24.08 4.17
C ARG A 275 -6.72 -22.94 5.15
N GLU A 276 -5.53 -22.38 5.12
CA GLU A 276 -5.15 -21.28 6.00
C GLU A 276 -5.34 -19.92 5.31
N ALA A 277 -6.11 -19.04 5.94
CA ALA A 277 -6.28 -17.65 5.54
C ALA A 277 -6.25 -16.73 6.74
N TYR A 278 -5.60 -15.57 6.61
CA TYR A 278 -5.44 -14.60 7.69
C TYR A 278 -5.64 -13.18 7.17
N TYR A 279 -6.26 -12.33 7.99
CA TYR A 279 -6.23 -10.88 7.81
C TYR A 279 -5.05 -10.30 8.58
N ILE A 280 -4.37 -9.32 7.98
CA ILE A 280 -3.23 -8.62 8.57
C ILE A 280 -3.51 -7.13 8.47
N SER A 281 -3.61 -6.47 9.62
CA SER A 281 -3.70 -5.01 9.69
C SER A 281 -2.34 -4.41 9.30
N THR A 282 -2.32 -3.64 8.21
CA THR A 282 -1.12 -2.97 7.70
C THR A 282 -1.36 -1.47 7.53
N ASP A 283 -0.26 -0.71 7.46
CA ASP A 283 -0.27 0.74 7.22
C ASP A 283 -0.02 1.08 5.73
N GLY A 284 -0.22 0.11 4.83
CA GLY A 284 -0.03 0.28 3.39
C GLY A 284 1.11 -0.57 2.80
N PHE A 285 1.12 -0.61 1.47
CA PHE A 285 1.97 -1.49 0.67
C PHE A 285 3.47 -1.24 0.91
N ASP A 286 3.93 0.00 0.76
CA ASP A 286 5.36 0.34 0.86
C ASP A 286 5.97 -0.04 2.20
N LYS A 287 5.34 0.39 3.31
CA LYS A 287 5.83 0.13 4.66
C LYS A 287 5.85 -1.37 4.96
N THR A 288 4.84 -2.10 4.49
CA THR A 288 4.78 -3.56 4.61
C THR A 288 5.95 -4.22 3.90
N LEU A 289 6.23 -3.82 2.65
CA LEU A 289 7.35 -4.37 1.88
C LEU A 289 8.70 -4.01 2.51
N ILE A 290 8.89 -2.78 3.01
CA ILE A 290 10.11 -2.37 3.73
C ILE A 290 10.34 -3.28 4.93
N HIS A 291 9.33 -3.53 5.76
CA HIS A 291 9.44 -4.38 6.94
C HIS A 291 9.66 -5.86 6.57
N LEU A 292 9.00 -6.36 5.53
CA LEU A 292 9.22 -7.71 5.01
C LEU A 292 10.66 -7.91 4.56
N VAL A 293 11.17 -7.03 3.68
CA VAL A 293 12.55 -7.16 3.18
C VAL A 293 13.56 -7.03 4.33
N LYS A 294 13.37 -6.08 5.26
CA LYS A 294 14.23 -5.95 6.46
C LYS A 294 14.26 -7.23 7.30
N THR A 295 13.10 -7.86 7.49
CA THR A 295 12.97 -9.07 8.32
C THR A 295 13.64 -10.27 7.64
N ILE A 296 13.49 -10.39 6.32
CA ILE A 296 14.08 -11.44 5.50
C ILE A 296 15.59 -11.24 5.32
N SER A 297 16.06 -9.98 5.27
CA SER A 297 17.47 -9.65 5.08
C SER A 297 18.33 -9.91 6.31
N ASP A 298 17.72 -10.10 7.48
CA ASP A 298 18.41 -10.45 8.71
C ASP A 298 19.18 -11.78 8.57
N GLY A 299 20.51 -11.69 8.59
CA GLY A 299 21.43 -12.80 8.28
C GLY A 299 21.94 -12.86 6.83
N ASN A 300 21.36 -12.09 5.90
CA ASN A 300 21.77 -12.01 4.50
C ASN A 300 22.38 -10.63 4.16
N LYS A 301 23.72 -10.54 4.21
CA LYS A 301 24.47 -9.29 3.94
C LYS A 301 24.23 -8.74 2.53
N ASN A 302 24.05 -9.60 1.53
CA ASN A 302 23.81 -9.19 0.15
C ASN A 302 22.45 -8.50 0.02
N LEU A 303 21.39 -9.14 0.53
CA LEU A 303 20.04 -8.57 0.52
C LEU A 303 19.98 -7.27 1.33
N SER A 304 20.64 -7.23 2.49
CA SER A 304 20.70 -6.02 3.34
C SER A 304 21.35 -4.84 2.62
N THR A 305 22.48 -5.07 1.93
CA THR A 305 23.16 -4.03 1.15
C THR A 305 22.29 -3.51 0.00
N LYS A 306 21.61 -4.41 -0.71
CA LYS A 306 20.71 -4.02 -1.80
C LYS A 306 19.51 -3.23 -1.29
N LEU A 307 18.89 -3.68 -0.20
CA LEU A 307 17.80 -2.96 0.46
C LEU A 307 18.21 -1.53 0.83
N GLN A 308 19.39 -1.36 1.45
CA GLN A 308 19.88 -0.03 1.83
C GLN A 308 20.04 0.89 0.60
N LYS A 309 20.66 0.39 -0.47
CA LYS A 309 20.79 1.13 -1.73
C LYS A 309 19.44 1.53 -2.32
N THR A 310 18.45 0.62 -2.32
CA THR A 310 17.10 0.91 -2.83
C THR A 310 16.39 1.98 -1.99
N LEU A 311 16.56 1.95 -0.66
CA LEU A 311 16.00 2.96 0.25
C LEU A 311 16.67 4.33 0.08
N GLU A 312 17.99 4.40 -0.03
CA GLU A 312 18.75 5.64 -0.22
C GLU A 312 18.36 6.34 -1.53
N ASN A 313 18.29 5.58 -2.63
CA ASN A 313 17.89 6.10 -3.94
C ASN A 313 16.45 6.66 -3.96
N THR A 314 15.57 6.15 -3.09
CA THR A 314 14.18 6.59 -3.01
C THR A 314 13.97 7.72 -1.98
N SER A 315 14.78 7.76 -0.92
CA SER A 315 14.73 8.83 0.09
C SER A 315 15.28 10.16 -0.46
N ALA A 316 16.18 10.09 -1.45
CA ALA A 316 16.64 11.28 -2.18
C ALA A 316 15.53 11.93 -3.01
N THR A 317 14.42 11.21 -3.27
CA THR A 317 13.33 11.67 -4.14
C THR A 317 12.11 12.21 -3.38
N ASP A 318 11.84 11.81 -2.14
CA ASP A 318 10.61 12.22 -1.43
C ASP A 318 10.74 12.33 0.10
N ASN A 319 10.68 13.55 0.63
CA ASN A 319 10.47 13.83 2.05
C ASN A 319 8.96 13.81 2.40
N ILE A 320 8.32 12.64 2.36
CA ILE A 320 6.95 12.51 2.88
C ILE A 320 7.02 12.43 4.40
N LYS A 321 6.78 13.56 5.06
CA LYS A 321 6.67 13.64 6.54
C LYS A 321 5.30 13.13 6.97
N THR A 322 5.23 11.92 7.50
CA THR A 322 4.04 11.47 8.25
C THR A 322 3.94 12.25 9.56
N ILE A 323 2.73 12.67 9.94
CA ILE A 323 2.50 13.31 11.24
C ILE A 323 2.77 12.27 12.32
N PHE A 324 3.74 12.56 13.19
CA PHE A 324 4.07 11.73 14.33
C PHE A 324 3.02 11.94 15.43
N SER A 325 2.30 10.88 15.81
CA SER A 325 1.44 10.87 16.99
C SER A 325 1.76 9.66 17.85
N LEU A 326 1.70 9.85 19.17
CA LEU A 326 1.91 8.79 20.15
C LEU A 326 0.83 8.90 21.23
N ASP A 327 0.00 7.86 21.33
CA ASP A 327 -0.94 7.68 22.44
C ASP A 327 -0.25 6.91 23.56
N PHE A 328 0.09 7.59 24.66
CA PHE A 328 0.63 6.95 25.86
C PHE A 328 -0.36 7.01 27.01
N THR A 329 -0.60 5.86 27.63
CA THR A 329 -1.34 5.74 28.89
C THR A 329 -0.42 5.67 30.13
N LYS A 330 0.89 5.42 29.95
CA LYS A 330 1.92 5.46 31.00
C LYS A 330 3.26 5.99 30.49
N THR A 331 3.95 6.75 31.36
CA THR A 331 5.20 7.50 31.10
C THR A 331 6.45 6.78 31.61
N ASP A 332 6.56 5.47 31.36
CA ASP A 332 7.64 4.60 31.84
C ASP A 332 8.49 4.00 30.71
N LYS A 333 8.27 4.42 29.45
CA LYS A 333 9.10 4.03 28.30
C LYS A 333 9.85 5.21 27.70
N PHE A 334 11.16 5.06 27.53
CA PHE A 334 11.99 6.01 26.78
C PHE A 334 11.82 5.80 25.27
N ILE A 335 11.53 6.87 24.54
CA ILE A 335 11.51 6.86 23.07
C ILE A 335 12.94 7.13 22.61
N LYS A 336 13.56 6.16 21.94
CA LYS A 336 14.81 6.39 21.23
C LYS A 336 14.48 7.04 19.88
N SER A 337 14.53 8.37 19.85
CA SER A 337 14.32 9.16 18.63
C SER A 337 15.66 9.62 18.05
N ASN A 338 15.77 9.57 16.74
CA ASN A 338 16.88 10.07 15.93
C ASN A 338 16.56 11.45 15.33
N LEU A 339 15.49 12.13 15.78
CA LEU A 339 15.03 13.38 15.17
C LEU A 339 16.00 14.56 15.34
N HIS A 340 16.88 14.52 16.34
CA HIS A 340 17.89 15.55 16.53
C HIS A 340 19.24 14.92 16.90
N PRO A 341 20.32 15.22 16.16
CA PRO A 341 21.66 14.86 16.61
C PRO A 341 21.94 15.62 17.92
N ILE A 342 22.14 14.87 19.01
CA ILE A 342 22.66 15.44 20.25
C ILE A 342 24.14 15.73 19.99
N VAL A 343 24.47 17.01 19.77
CA VAL A 343 25.86 17.47 19.68
C VAL A 343 26.31 17.77 21.10
N PHE A 344 27.17 16.91 21.65
CA PHE A 344 27.82 17.21 22.91
C PHE A 344 28.89 18.30 22.69
N PRO A 345 29.00 19.27 23.61
CA PRO A 345 30.11 20.23 23.56
C PRO A 345 31.44 19.46 23.64
N LYS A 346 32.38 19.79 22.74
CA LYS A 346 33.71 19.17 22.69
C LYS A 346 34.66 19.76 23.73
N GLU A 347 34.37 20.97 24.18
CA GLU A 347 35.16 21.76 25.11
C GLU A 347 34.20 22.36 26.15
N VAL A 348 34.66 22.46 27.39
CA VAL A 348 33.91 23.07 28.49
C VAL A 348 34.86 23.95 29.29
N PHE A 349 34.41 25.16 29.64
CA PHE A 349 35.19 26.01 30.53
C PHE A 349 34.86 25.65 31.98
N GLN A 350 35.90 25.46 32.78
CA GLN A 350 35.77 25.17 34.21
C GLN A 350 36.45 26.27 35.02
N PHE A 351 35.67 26.97 35.84
CA PHE A 351 36.17 28.05 36.67
C PHE A 351 35.46 28.10 38.02
N GLU A 352 36.12 28.72 38.99
CA GLU A 352 35.55 28.98 40.33
C GLU A 352 34.98 30.39 40.34
N ILE A 353 33.75 30.51 40.84
CA ILE A 353 33.06 31.79 41.00
C ILE A 353 32.70 31.96 42.47
N ASP A 354 32.94 33.15 43.00
CA ASP A 354 32.38 33.56 44.28
C ASP A 354 30.92 34.01 44.08
N TYR A 355 29.98 33.17 44.53
CA TYR A 355 28.54 33.43 44.45
C TYR A 355 28.05 34.44 45.49
N LYS A 356 28.94 34.95 46.37
CA LYS A 356 28.58 35.81 47.51
C LYS A 356 27.44 35.18 48.33
N ASN A 357 26.29 35.85 48.40
CA ASN A 357 25.10 35.40 49.14
C ASN A 357 23.97 34.89 48.22
N GLU A 358 24.24 34.67 46.93
CA GLU A 358 23.22 34.24 45.98
C GLU A 358 23.21 32.73 45.77
N THR A 359 22.04 32.19 45.44
CA THR A 359 21.90 30.77 45.09
C THR A 359 22.56 30.49 43.73
N PRO A 360 23.53 29.54 43.65
CA PRO A 360 24.35 29.34 42.45
C PRO A 360 23.58 29.18 41.14
N TRP A 361 22.46 28.43 41.16
CA TRP A 361 21.64 28.21 39.98
C TRP A 361 20.90 29.46 39.50
N LYS A 362 20.43 30.30 40.43
CA LYS A 362 19.74 31.54 40.07
C LYS A 362 20.72 32.54 39.47
N PHE A 363 21.87 32.73 40.14
CA PHE A 363 22.93 33.62 39.68
C PHE A 363 23.40 33.26 38.26
N LEU A 364 23.68 31.97 38.00
CA LEU A 364 24.14 31.52 36.69
C LEU A 364 23.07 31.66 35.60
N ARG A 365 21.80 31.35 35.92
CA ARG A 365 20.70 31.51 34.95
C ARG A 365 20.47 32.97 34.59
N GLU A 366 20.54 33.89 35.55
CA GLU A 366 20.42 35.32 35.30
C GLU A 366 21.60 35.83 34.47
N LEU A 367 22.82 35.37 34.77
CA LEU A 367 24.03 35.75 34.04
C LEU A 367 24.02 35.27 32.57
N THR A 368 23.50 34.06 32.31
CA THR A 368 23.50 33.48 30.96
C THR A 368 22.19 33.68 30.18
N ALA A 369 21.19 34.37 30.75
CA ALA A 369 19.83 34.48 30.19
C ALA A 369 19.76 34.95 28.73
N ASN A 370 20.69 35.82 28.32
CA ASN A 370 20.74 36.41 26.98
C ASN A 370 21.94 35.92 26.15
N THR A 371 22.49 34.74 26.50
CA THR A 371 23.66 34.17 25.84
C THR A 371 23.36 32.74 25.37
N ASN A 372 24.16 32.23 24.43
CA ASN A 372 24.10 30.82 24.02
C ASN A 372 24.93 29.89 24.94
N ILE A 373 25.24 30.34 26.16
CA ILE A 373 26.09 29.63 27.12
C ILE A 373 25.21 28.92 28.14
N VAL A 374 25.52 27.66 28.44
CA VAL A 374 24.83 26.88 29.48
C VAL A 374 25.80 26.66 30.63
N ALA A 375 25.64 27.43 31.70
CA ALA A 375 26.48 27.32 32.90
C ALA A 375 25.80 26.47 34.00
N VAL A 376 26.54 25.50 34.54
CA VAL A 376 26.06 24.57 35.58
C VAL A 376 27.00 24.58 36.79
N PRO A 377 26.48 24.80 38.01
CA PRO A 377 27.28 24.70 39.23
C PRO A 377 27.42 23.22 39.64
N PHE A 378 28.64 22.71 39.76
CA PHE A 378 28.92 21.35 40.20
C PHE A 378 30.21 21.29 41.04
N LYS A 379 30.13 20.68 42.24
CA LYS A 379 31.27 20.50 43.17
C LYS A 379 32.12 21.77 43.38
N ARG A 380 31.46 22.90 43.70
CA ARG A 380 32.05 24.24 43.91
C ARG A 380 32.67 24.91 42.68
N LYS A 381 32.53 24.33 41.49
CA LYS A 381 32.97 24.92 40.22
C LYS A 381 31.78 25.19 39.30
N VAL A 382 32.01 26.01 38.28
CA VAL A 382 31.06 26.25 37.18
C VAL A 382 31.61 25.61 35.93
N PHE A 383 30.76 24.84 35.25
CA PHE A 383 30.99 24.30 33.92
C PHE A 383 30.13 25.08 32.94
N ALA A 384 30.73 25.74 31.95
CA ALA A 384 30.05 26.59 30.99
C ALA A 384 30.47 26.31 29.54
#